data_AF-A0A2A3LNW3-F1
#
_entry.id   AF-A0A2A3LNW3-F1
#
_cell.length_a   1.000
_cell.length_b   1.000
_cell.length_c   1.000
_cell.angle_alpha   90.00
_cell.angle_beta   90.00
_cell.angle_gamma   90.00
#
_symmetry.space_group_name_H-M   'P 1'
#
loop_
_entity.id
_entity.type
_entity.pdbx_description
1 polymer ?
#
loop_
_entity_poly.entity_id
_entity_poly.type
_entity_poly.pdbx_seq_one_letter_code
_entity_poly.pdbx_strand_id
1 'polypeptide(L)'
;MAIEAALIKPVVDVLLALFQQGSDLKLKHNAQASVREAIRELLQANPDENRAAARIAIARAAGILSEDVVLAEDMLQKHLATKARTRGKSTTGRRRKRSEPAEGPPAPAPDASTTH
;
A
#
# COMPACT_ATOMS: atom_id res chain seq x y z
N MET A 1 59.69 -8.33 14.36
CA MET A 1 58.71 -7.53 13.60
C MET A 1 57.47 -7.31 14.47
N ALA A 2 57.51 -6.38 15.43
CA ALA A 2 56.38 -6.12 16.36
C ALA A 2 55.59 -4.84 16.01
N ILE A 3 56.16 -3.99 15.14
CA ILE A 3 55.62 -2.67 14.78
C ILE A 3 54.49 -2.80 13.75
N GLU A 4 54.52 -3.83 12.89
CA GLU A 4 53.52 -4.03 11.85
C GLU A 4 52.13 -4.39 12.41
N ALA A 5 52.03 -5.15 13.51
CA ALA A 5 50.75 -5.59 14.06
C ALA A 5 49.98 -4.51 14.85
N ALA A 6 50.68 -3.52 15.42
CA ALA A 6 50.08 -2.48 16.26
C ALA A 6 49.33 -1.40 15.45
N LEU A 7 49.75 -1.17 14.20
CA LEU A 7 49.14 -0.19 13.29
C LEU A 7 47.99 -0.79 12.44
N ILE A 8 47.93 -2.11 12.30
CA ILE A 8 46.90 -2.76 11.44
C ILE A 8 45.49 -2.55 12.00
N LYS A 9 45.27 -2.75 13.30
CA LYS A 9 43.93 -2.58 13.91
C LYS A 9 43.36 -1.17 13.74
N PRO A 10 44.06 -0.08 14.13
CA PRO A 10 43.52 1.26 13.97
C PRO A 10 43.28 1.65 12.51
N VAL A 11 44.11 1.17 11.56
CA VAL A 11 43.86 1.39 10.13
C VAL A 11 42.62 0.65 9.65
N VAL A 12 42.44 -0.61 10.04
CA VAL A 12 41.24 -1.39 9.72
C VAL A 12 40.00 -0.75 10.33
N ASP A 13 40.07 -0.25 11.57
CA ASP A 13 38.96 0.44 12.23
C ASP A 13 38.58 1.74 11.49
N VAL A 14 39.57 2.53 11.05
CA VAL A 14 39.33 3.73 10.23
C VAL A 14 38.71 3.38 8.89
N LEU A 15 39.19 2.32 8.21
CA LEU A 15 38.62 1.87 6.94
C LEU A 15 37.19 1.34 7.09
N LEU A 16 36.92 0.58 8.16
CA LEU A 16 35.57 0.10 8.49
C LEU A 16 34.63 1.25 8.83
N ALA A 17 35.10 2.26 9.58
CA ALA A 17 34.33 3.46 9.90
C ALA A 17 34.01 4.28 8.64
N LEU A 18 34.98 4.47 7.74
CA LEU A 18 34.77 5.15 6.46
C LEU A 18 33.81 4.37 5.55
N PHE A 19 33.90 3.03 5.55
CA PHE A 19 32.97 2.18 4.79
C PHE A 19 31.55 2.27 5.34
N GLN A 20 31.38 2.23 6.67
CA GLN A 20 30.09 2.38 7.34
C GLN A 20 29.47 3.76 7.07
N GLN A 21 30.26 4.83 7.14
CA GLN A 21 29.83 6.17 6.75
C GLN A 21 29.40 6.23 5.29
N GLY A 22 30.14 5.60 4.38
CA GLY A 22 29.79 5.51 2.97
C GLY A 22 28.49 4.74 2.72
N SER A 23 28.27 3.64 3.43
CA SER A 23 27.02 2.88 3.35
C SER A 23 25.84 3.65 3.93
N ASP A 24 26.03 4.38 5.02
CA ASP A 24 24.98 5.21 5.63
C ASP A 24 24.57 6.37 4.72
N LEU A 25 25.53 7.01 4.04
CA LEU A 25 25.25 8.05 3.06
C LEU A 25 24.45 7.50 1.87
N LYS A 26 24.83 6.33 1.36
CA LYS A 26 24.08 5.65 0.29
C LYS A 26 22.69 5.25 0.76
N LEU A 27 22.56 4.73 1.98
CA LEU A 27 21.28 4.34 2.57
C LEU A 27 20.35 5.55 2.73
N LYS A 28 20.87 6.67 3.24
CA LYS A 28 20.13 7.93 3.36
C LYS A 28 19.72 8.47 1.99
N HIS A 29 20.61 8.45 1.00
CA HIS A 29 20.28 8.91 -0.35
C HIS A 29 19.17 8.06 -0.99
N ASN A 30 19.28 6.73 -0.89
CA ASN A 30 18.29 5.79 -1.39
C ASN A 30 16.94 5.95 -0.66
N ALA A 31 16.98 6.21 0.64
CA ALA A 31 15.79 6.50 1.43
C ALA A 31 15.12 7.81 0.99
N GLN A 32 15.87 8.88 0.74
CA GLN A 32 15.31 10.12 0.17
C GLN A 32 14.68 9.90 -1.20
N ALA A 33 15.34 9.12 -2.07
CA ALA A 33 14.77 8.74 -3.36
C ALA A 33 13.46 7.94 -3.18
N SER A 34 13.43 7.02 -2.21
CA SER A 34 12.25 6.21 -1.88
C SER A 34 11.06 7.08 -1.45
N VAL A 35 11.28 8.13 -0.63
CA VAL A 35 10.23 9.08 -0.23
C VAL A 35 9.68 9.84 -1.43
N ARG A 36 10.56 10.35 -2.32
CA ARG A 36 10.13 11.05 -3.53
C ARG A 36 9.29 10.14 -4.44
N GLU A 37 9.69 8.89 -4.60
CA GLU A 37 8.93 7.92 -5.38
C GLU A 37 7.61 7.52 -4.70
N ALA A 38 7.56 7.48 -3.37
CA ALA A 38 6.30 7.28 -2.63
C ALA A 38 5.32 8.45 -2.87
N ILE A 39 5.80 9.69 -2.79
CA ILE A 39 4.98 10.89 -3.06
C ILE A 39 4.50 10.89 -4.51
N ARG A 40 5.39 10.60 -5.48
CA ARG A 40 5.00 10.49 -6.89
C ARG A 40 3.91 9.44 -7.10
N GLU A 41 4.05 8.28 -6.48
CA GLU A 41 3.04 7.21 -6.54
C GLU A 41 1.70 7.69 -6.00
N LEU A 42 1.70 8.35 -4.84
CA LEU A 42 0.48 8.86 -4.18
C LEU A 42 -0.20 10.01 -4.93
N LEU A 43 0.52 10.71 -5.80
CA LEU A 43 -0.03 11.76 -6.67
C LEU A 43 -0.63 11.21 -7.97
N GLN A 44 -0.47 9.92 -8.27
CA GLN A 44 -1.09 9.31 -9.44
C GLN A 44 -2.62 9.24 -9.27
N ALA A 45 -3.34 9.17 -10.40
CA ALA A 45 -4.79 9.05 -10.39
C ALA A 45 -5.29 7.72 -9.77
N ASN A 46 -4.47 6.68 -9.79
CA ASN A 46 -4.75 5.39 -9.14
C ASN A 46 -3.48 4.89 -8.43
N PRO A 47 -3.23 5.34 -7.20
CA PRO A 47 -1.97 5.09 -6.50
C PRO A 47 -1.89 3.66 -5.95
N ASP A 48 -0.71 3.04 -6.00
CA ASP A 48 -0.42 1.79 -5.31
C ASP A 48 -0.03 2.05 -3.84
N GLU A 49 -1.02 1.89 -2.96
CA GLU A 49 -0.86 2.06 -1.50
C GLU A 49 0.20 1.14 -0.90
N ASN A 50 0.31 -0.10 -1.38
CA ASN A 50 1.24 -1.08 -0.83
C ASN A 50 2.67 -0.69 -1.18
N ARG A 51 2.91 -0.24 -2.42
CA ARG A 51 4.21 0.29 -2.84
C ARG A 51 4.57 1.57 -2.10
N ALA A 52 3.64 2.51 -1.97
CA ALA A 52 3.87 3.75 -1.23
C ALA A 52 4.22 3.47 0.24
N ALA A 53 3.46 2.59 0.91
CA ALA A 53 3.72 2.18 2.29
C ALA A 53 5.09 1.52 2.46
N ALA A 54 5.47 0.62 1.55
CA ALA A 54 6.78 -0.03 1.59
C ALA A 54 7.93 0.98 1.44
N ARG A 55 7.81 1.94 0.52
CA ARG A 55 8.82 2.97 0.29
C ARG A 55 8.95 3.94 1.48
N ILE A 56 7.83 4.29 2.11
CA ILE A 56 7.81 5.09 3.35
C ILE A 56 8.49 4.31 4.49
N ALA A 57 8.21 3.02 4.63
CA ALA A 57 8.83 2.18 5.65
C ALA A 57 10.35 2.06 5.48
N ILE A 58 10.85 1.93 4.24
CA ILE A 58 12.29 1.96 3.94
C ILE A 58 12.93 3.27 4.39
N ALA A 59 12.27 4.40 4.13
CA ALA A 59 12.78 5.71 4.53
C ALA A 59 12.82 5.88 6.05
N ARG A 60 11.78 5.42 6.74
CA ARG A 60 11.71 5.41 8.21
C ARG A 60 12.79 4.51 8.82
N ALA A 61 13.01 3.32 8.26
CA ALA A 61 14.04 2.37 8.71
C ALA A 61 15.47 2.91 8.50
N ALA A 62 15.69 3.73 7.48
CA ALA A 62 16.96 4.45 7.25
C ALA A 62 17.18 5.62 8.22
N GLY A 63 16.27 5.85 9.18
CA GLY A 63 16.36 6.92 10.17
C GLY A 63 16.14 8.32 9.59
N ILE A 64 15.52 8.42 8.41
CA ILE A 64 15.16 9.72 7.84
C ILE A 64 13.89 10.20 8.54
N LEU A 65 14.07 11.08 9.51
CA LEU A 65 13.02 11.87 10.14
C LEU A 65 12.89 13.20 9.39
N SER A 66 12.45 13.15 8.14
CA SER A 66 12.22 14.36 7.34
C SER A 66 10.73 14.71 7.31
N GLU A 67 10.45 16.01 7.16
CA GLU A 67 9.09 16.52 6.93
C GLU A 67 8.41 15.79 5.76
N ASP A 68 9.17 15.45 4.73
CA ASP A 68 8.69 14.70 3.56
C ASP A 68 8.16 13.29 3.91
N VAL A 69 8.75 12.60 4.90
CA VAL A 69 8.25 11.29 5.35
C VAL A 69 6.90 11.46 6.05
N VAL A 70 6.78 12.47 6.92
CA VAL A 70 5.53 12.79 7.62
C VAL A 70 4.45 13.19 6.62
N LEU A 71 4.79 13.99 5.61
CA LEU A 71 3.90 14.36 4.53
C LEU A 71 3.42 13.12 3.75
N ALA A 72 4.34 12.25 3.34
CA ALA A 72 4.01 11.03 2.60
C ALA A 72 3.11 10.09 3.40
N GLU A 73 3.33 9.98 4.72
CA GLU A 73 2.49 9.22 5.65
C GLU A 73 1.07 9.81 5.74
N ASP A 74 0.95 11.13 5.89
CA ASP A 74 -0.35 11.81 5.94
C ASP A 74 -1.11 11.69 4.61
N MET A 75 -0.41 11.81 3.47
CA MET A 75 -0.98 11.58 2.14
C MET A 75 -1.51 10.15 1.98
N LEU A 76 -0.72 9.14 2.38
CA LEU A 76 -1.15 7.74 2.34
C LEU A 76 -2.38 7.53 3.22
N GLN A 77 -2.39 8.08 4.44
CA GLN A 77 -3.51 7.94 5.37
C GLN A 77 -4.79 8.60 4.83
N LYS A 78 -4.69 9.79 4.26
CA LYS A 78 -5.81 10.48 3.59
C LYS A 78 -6.35 9.69 2.42
N HIS A 79 -5.48 9.09 1.62
CA HIS A 79 -5.90 8.25 0.49
C HIS A 79 -6.65 7.00 0.98
N LEU A 80 -6.09 6.27 1.95
CA LEU A 80 -6.73 5.10 2.54
C LEU A 80 -8.08 5.44 3.18
N ALA A 81 -8.17 6.56 3.89
CA ALA A 81 -9.43 7.03 4.48
C ALA A 81 -10.48 7.39 3.41
N THR A 82 -10.06 8.04 2.32
CA THR A 82 -10.95 8.37 1.19
C THR A 82 -11.43 7.10 0.51
N LYS A 83 -10.53 6.16 0.21
CA LYS A 83 -10.87 4.86 -0.38
C LYS A 83 -11.82 4.07 0.51
N ALA A 84 -11.59 4.02 1.82
CA ALA A 84 -12.49 3.36 2.75
C ALA A 84 -13.91 3.97 2.72
N ARG A 85 -14.01 5.31 2.63
CA ARG A 85 -15.31 6.01 2.50
C ARG A 85 -15.99 5.76 1.16
N THR A 86 -15.24 5.63 0.07
CA THR A 86 -15.79 5.48 -1.29
C THR A 86 -16.00 4.02 -1.71
N ARG A 87 -15.36 3.05 -1.03
CA ARG A 87 -15.43 1.60 -1.34
C ARG A 87 -16.86 1.02 -1.29
N GLY A 88 -17.79 1.66 -0.58
CA GLY A 88 -19.22 1.30 -0.56
C GLY A 88 -20.14 2.30 -1.25
N LYS A 89 -19.62 3.45 -1.71
CA LYS A 89 -20.39 4.49 -2.41
C LYS A 89 -20.38 4.23 -3.91
N SER A 90 -20.73 3.03 -4.33
CA SER A 90 -21.02 2.79 -5.73
C SER A 90 -22.30 3.51 -6.10
N THR A 91 -22.26 4.35 -7.14
CA THR A 91 -23.43 4.89 -7.85
C THR A 91 -24.31 3.81 -8.48
N THR A 92 -24.06 2.52 -8.22
CA THR A 92 -24.99 1.42 -8.47
C THR A 92 -26.03 1.30 -7.35
N GLY A 93 -26.72 2.42 -7.08
CA GLY A 93 -28.08 2.41 -6.58
C GLY A 93 -29.04 1.86 -7.65
N ARG A 94 -28.83 0.63 -8.10
CA ARG A 94 -29.87 -0.15 -8.76
C ARG A 94 -29.75 -1.56 -8.22
N ARG A 95 -30.38 -1.78 -7.05
CA ARG A 95 -30.96 -3.08 -6.73
C ARG A 95 -31.66 -3.52 -8.01
N ARG A 96 -31.14 -4.54 -8.69
CA ARG A 96 -31.97 -5.24 -9.67
C ARG A 96 -33.17 -5.71 -8.84
N LYS A 97 -34.37 -5.22 -9.16
CA LYS A 97 -35.58 -5.95 -8.79
C LYS A 97 -35.28 -7.40 -9.19
N ARG A 98 -35.19 -8.29 -8.21
CA ARG A 98 -35.38 -9.71 -8.49
C ARG A 98 -36.77 -9.75 -9.11
N SER A 99 -36.83 -9.93 -10.43
CA SER A 99 -38.06 -10.28 -11.10
C SER A 99 -38.48 -11.58 -10.44
N GLU A 100 -39.58 -11.54 -9.70
CA GLU A 100 -40.34 -12.75 -9.41
C GLU A 100 -40.57 -13.47 -10.74
N PRO A 101 -40.40 -14.80 -10.81
CA PRO A 101 -40.79 -15.52 -12.01
C PRO A 101 -42.27 -15.26 -12.20
N ALA A 102 -42.64 -14.67 -13.33
CA ALA A 102 -44.02 -14.50 -13.71
C ALA A 102 -44.68 -15.89 -13.72
N GLU A 103 -45.60 -16.10 -12.78
CA GLU A 103 -46.57 -17.18 -12.83
C GLU A 103 -47.23 -17.13 -14.22
N GLY A 104 -46.98 -18.17 -15.01
CA GLY A 104 -47.74 -18.44 -16.22
C GLY A 104 -49.23 -18.61 -15.89
N PRO A 105 -50.11 -18.50 -16.88
CA PRO A 105 -51.55 -18.55 -16.66
C PRO A 105 -51.95 -19.87 -15.99
N PRO A 106 -53.01 -19.87 -15.15
CA PRO A 106 -53.39 -21.03 -14.36
C PRO A 106 -53.81 -22.17 -15.27
N ALA A 107 -53.27 -23.37 -15.03
CA ALA A 107 -53.77 -24.60 -15.62
C ALA A 107 -55.21 -24.85 -15.13
N PRO A 108 -56.15 -25.28 -16.01
CA PRO A 108 -57.52 -25.58 -15.58
C PRO A 108 -57.54 -26.82 -14.68
N ALA A 109 -58.35 -26.77 -13.62
CA ALA A 109 -58.55 -27.85 -12.67
C ALA A 109 -59.23 -29.08 -13.31
N PRO A 110 -59.03 -30.30 -12.77
CA PRO A 110 -59.73 -31.49 -13.25
C PRO A 110 -61.17 -31.50 -12.72
N ASP A 111 -62.15 -31.47 -13.61
CA ASP A 111 -63.55 -31.72 -13.29
C ASP A 111 -63.72 -33.19 -12.89
N ALA A 112 -64.00 -33.41 -11.61
CA ALA A 112 -64.60 -34.63 -11.10
C ALA A 112 -66.10 -34.38 -10.92
N SER A 113 -66.93 -34.91 -11.83
CA SER A 113 -68.32 -35.22 -11.51
C SER A 113 -68.79 -36.46 -12.27
N THR A 114 -69.09 -37.50 -11.49
CA THR A 114 -69.86 -38.69 -11.87
C THR A 114 -71.22 -38.56 -11.16
N THR A 115 -72.33 -38.56 -11.94
CA THR A 115 -73.74 -38.92 -11.62
C THR A 115 -74.62 -38.21 -12.67
N HIS A 116 -75.48 -38.86 -13.45
CA HIS A 116 -76.60 -39.74 -13.11
C HIS A 116 -76.90 -40.75 -14.23
#